data_AF-A0A078K2V6-F1
#
_entry.id   AF-A0A078K2V6-F1
#
_cell.length_a   1.000
_cell.length_b   1.000
_cell.length_c   1.000
_cell.angle_alpha   90.00
_cell.angle_beta   90.00
_cell.angle_gamma   90.00
#
_symmetry.space_group_name_H-M   'P 1'
#
loop_
_entity.id
_entity.type
_entity.pdbx_description
1 polymer ?
#
loop_
_entity_poly.entity_id
_entity_poly.type
_entity_poly.pdbx_seq_one_letter_code
_entity_poly.pdbx_strand_id
1 'polypeptide(L)'
;SPYGRFPQKQYSRSMCITHYFQRISSCIPPGFVSFERKILSIESGLQAFPDEGFWSTSTVNLCPVEVHTCGLIEDQSVEALEVDFANKYLGGGALRKGCVQEEIRFMINPELIAGMLFLPAMEVSEAIEVVGAERFSHYTGYSSSFRFSGDYVDTKERDVFGRRKTRIVAIDALRHPGISQYKPECLLREANKALCGFLHVCKNQCMDHEDGVGVATGNWGCGAYGGDPEVKSLLQWIAVSQARRPFMSYYTFGFEALHNLNQVTELVISKGWRVGDVWRKLVEYSNQRLRSSKKRREPKAGLFDWLISTNAA
;
A
#
# COMPACT_ATOMS: atom_id res chain seq x y z
N SER A 1 28.32 -27.49 17.85
CA SER A 1 27.27 -27.69 18.87
C SER A 1 25.96 -28.01 18.16
N PRO A 2 25.25 -29.11 18.50
CA PRO A 2 24.02 -29.54 17.84
C PRO A 2 22.76 -28.80 18.33
N TYR A 3 22.92 -27.74 19.13
CA TYR A 3 21.83 -26.82 19.43
C TYR A 3 21.59 -25.91 18.23
N GLY A 4 20.54 -26.23 17.48
CA GLY A 4 20.16 -25.56 16.24
C GLY A 4 20.13 -24.05 16.40
N ARG A 5 20.89 -23.34 15.55
CA ARG A 5 20.79 -21.89 15.44
C ARG A 5 19.34 -21.55 15.11
N PHE A 6 18.62 -20.97 16.07
CA PHE A 6 17.34 -20.33 15.77
C PHE A 6 17.58 -19.37 14.60
N PRO A 7 16.78 -19.43 13.52
CA PRO A 7 16.95 -18.52 12.42
C PRO A 7 16.91 -17.08 12.95
N GLN A 8 17.95 -16.29 12.72
CA GLN A 8 18.14 -14.97 13.34
C GLN A 8 16.93 -14.03 13.19
N LYS A 9 16.19 -14.15 12.09
CA LYS A 9 14.92 -13.43 11.87
C LYS A 9 13.84 -13.82 12.90
N GLN A 10 13.70 -15.11 13.24
CA GLN A 10 12.69 -15.58 14.17
C GLN A 10 12.99 -15.08 15.59
N TYR A 11 14.26 -15.12 15.98
CA TYR A 11 14.70 -14.53 17.24
C TYR A 11 14.35 -13.03 17.30
N SER A 12 14.68 -12.29 16.25
CA SER A 12 14.42 -10.84 16.18
C SER A 12 12.93 -10.48 16.23
N ARG A 13 12.07 -11.29 15.61
CA ARG A 13 10.61 -11.14 15.68
C ARG A 13 10.09 -11.38 17.10
N SER A 14 10.53 -12.47 17.74
CA SER A 14 10.20 -12.73 19.14
C SER A 14 10.66 -11.62 20.08
N MET A 15 11.81 -10.99 19.79
CA MET A 15 12.30 -9.84 20.56
C MET A 15 11.36 -8.64 20.46
N CYS A 16 10.83 -8.30 19.28
CA CYS A 16 9.87 -7.20 19.13
C CYS A 16 8.61 -7.42 19.99
N ILE A 17 8.06 -8.64 19.95
CA ILE A 17 6.87 -9.01 20.73
C ILE A 17 7.14 -9.03 22.23
N THR A 18 8.28 -9.61 22.64
CA THR A 18 8.69 -9.63 24.06
C THR A 18 8.89 -8.22 24.58
N HIS A 19 9.52 -7.35 23.78
CA HIS A 19 9.74 -5.94 24.10
C HIS A 19 8.41 -5.18 24.27
N TYR A 20 7.44 -5.39 23.38
CA TYR A 20 6.09 -4.86 23.53
C TYR A 20 5.45 -5.28 24.86
N PHE A 21 5.47 -6.57 25.20
CA PHE A 21 4.91 -7.05 26.46
C PHE A 21 5.62 -6.46 27.69
N GLN A 22 6.96 -6.32 27.65
CA GLN A 22 7.73 -5.66 28.70
C GLN A 22 7.32 -4.20 28.90
N ARG A 23 7.09 -3.47 27.81
CA ARG A 23 6.65 -2.08 27.86
C ARG A 23 5.26 -1.94 28.46
N ILE A 24 4.28 -2.68 27.95
CA ILE A 24 2.90 -2.56 28.45
C ILE A 24 2.74 -3.11 29.88
N SER A 25 3.55 -4.09 30.30
CA SER A 25 3.56 -4.57 31.68
C SER A 25 4.12 -3.54 32.66
N SER A 26 5.01 -2.67 32.18
CA SER A 26 5.59 -1.59 32.98
C SER A 26 4.66 -0.38 33.04
N CYS A 27 4.08 0.01 31.90
CA CYS A 27 3.09 1.07 31.80
C CYS A 27 2.22 0.83 30.56
N ILE A 28 0.91 0.67 30.76
CA ILE A 28 -0.03 0.58 29.65
C ILE A 28 -0.11 1.96 28.98
N PRO A 29 0.16 2.07 27.65
CA PRO A 29 0.04 3.33 26.96
C PRO A 29 -1.43 3.78 26.96
N PRO A 30 -1.72 5.07 27.24
CA PRO A 30 -3.09 5.58 27.15
C PRO A 30 -3.56 5.62 25.68
N GLY A 31 -4.87 5.75 25.48
CA GLY A 31 -5.48 5.96 24.18
C GLY A 31 -6.18 4.72 23.61
N PHE A 32 -6.49 4.78 22.33
CA PHE A 32 -7.30 3.77 21.65
C PHE A 32 -6.68 3.37 20.31
N VAL A 33 -6.99 2.14 19.89
CA VAL A 33 -6.72 1.64 18.54
C VAL A 33 -8.07 1.28 17.92
N SER A 34 -8.41 1.90 16.78
CA SER A 34 -9.63 1.61 16.03
C SER A 34 -9.32 0.69 14.87
N PHE A 35 -10.15 -0.32 14.65
CA PHE A 35 -10.11 -1.20 13.49
C PHE A 35 -11.40 -0.99 12.70
N GLU A 36 -11.26 -0.59 11.45
CA GLU A 36 -12.37 -0.36 10.53
C GLU A 36 -12.27 -1.32 9.35
N ARG A 37 -13.35 -2.05 9.07
CA ARG A 37 -13.49 -2.82 7.83
C ARG A 37 -14.19 -1.93 6.81
N LYS A 38 -13.44 -1.46 5.82
CA LYS A 38 -13.98 -0.68 4.72
C LYS A 38 -14.58 -1.61 3.68
N ILE A 39 -15.76 -1.23 3.18
CA ILE A 39 -16.42 -1.91 2.07
C ILE A 39 -16.64 -0.87 0.99
N LEU A 40 -16.14 -1.14 -0.21
CA LEU A 40 -16.39 -0.34 -1.40
C LEU A 40 -17.85 -0.54 -1.81
N SER A 41 -18.74 0.30 -1.29
CA SER A 41 -20.18 0.21 -1.47
C SER A 41 -20.80 1.56 -1.82
N ILE A 42 -22.11 1.56 -2.04
CA ILE A 42 -22.88 2.80 -2.28
C ILE A 42 -22.76 3.77 -1.10
N GLU A 43 -22.61 3.22 0.11
CA GLU A 43 -22.49 3.99 1.37
C GLU A 43 -21.15 4.72 1.47
N SER A 44 -20.13 4.31 0.70
CA SER A 44 -18.87 5.06 0.50
C SER A 44 -19.06 6.31 -0.38
N GLY A 45 -20.30 6.63 -0.76
CA GLY A 45 -20.65 7.77 -1.61
C GLY A 45 -20.43 7.51 -3.11
N LEU A 46 -20.37 6.25 -3.52
CA LEU A 46 -20.36 5.81 -4.91
C LEU A 46 -21.78 5.41 -5.35
N GLN A 47 -22.14 5.53 -6.62
CA GLN A 47 -23.47 5.12 -7.10
C GLN A 47 -23.56 3.62 -7.43
N ALA A 48 -22.42 2.97 -7.70
CA ALA A 48 -22.29 1.55 -8.00
C ALA A 48 -20.84 1.10 -7.74
N PHE A 49 -20.60 -0.22 -7.74
CA PHE A 49 -19.24 -0.75 -7.72
C PHE A 49 -18.48 -0.26 -8.98
N PRO A 50 -17.29 0.35 -8.84
CA PRO A 50 -16.55 0.89 -9.97
C PRO A 50 -16.28 -0.15 -11.06
N ASP A 51 -16.70 0.14 -12.28
CA ASP A 51 -16.43 -0.66 -13.47
C ASP A 51 -15.40 0.02 -14.38
N GLU A 52 -15.17 -0.53 -15.57
CA GLU A 52 -14.28 0.09 -16.55
C GLU A 52 -14.76 1.50 -16.98
N GLY A 53 -16.07 1.71 -17.05
CA GLY A 53 -16.67 3.00 -17.38
C GLY A 53 -16.36 4.06 -16.34
N PHE A 54 -16.45 3.72 -15.05
CA PHE A 54 -16.09 4.59 -13.93
C PHE A 54 -14.67 5.13 -14.07
N TRP A 55 -13.69 4.26 -14.31
CA TRP A 55 -12.29 4.68 -14.43
C TRP A 55 -12.01 5.41 -15.73
N SER A 56 -12.46 4.85 -16.86
CA SER A 56 -12.16 5.38 -18.19
C SER A 56 -12.80 6.74 -18.47
N THR A 57 -13.91 7.08 -17.82
CA THR A 57 -14.58 8.38 -17.99
C THR A 57 -14.25 9.40 -16.89
N SER A 58 -13.44 9.02 -15.90
CA SER A 58 -13.10 9.89 -14.78
C SER A 58 -12.38 11.15 -15.23
N THR A 59 -12.92 12.30 -14.82
CA THR A 59 -12.37 13.63 -15.07
C THR A 59 -11.58 14.17 -13.87
N VAL A 60 -11.29 13.32 -12.87
CA VAL A 60 -10.52 13.70 -11.68
C VAL A 60 -9.08 14.04 -12.05
N ASN A 61 -8.59 15.18 -11.56
CA ASN A 61 -7.19 15.56 -11.70
C ASN A 61 -6.30 14.61 -10.89
N LEU A 62 -5.12 14.32 -11.41
CA LEU A 62 -4.11 13.54 -10.68
C LEU A 62 -3.54 14.36 -9.52
N CYS A 63 -3.36 13.73 -8.36
CA CYS A 63 -2.63 14.34 -7.25
C CYS A 63 -1.12 14.36 -7.52
N PRO A 64 -0.35 15.25 -6.88
CA PRO A 64 1.11 15.20 -6.90
C PRO A 64 1.66 13.87 -6.39
N VAL A 65 2.79 13.44 -6.97
CA VAL A 65 3.53 12.23 -6.56
C VAL A 65 4.93 12.63 -6.11
N GLU A 66 5.30 12.18 -4.92
CA GLU A 66 6.66 12.30 -4.39
C GLU A 66 7.33 10.92 -4.49
N VAL A 67 8.39 10.80 -5.29
CA VAL A 67 9.08 9.51 -5.47
C VAL A 67 10.31 9.46 -4.58
N HIS A 68 10.35 8.48 -3.68
CA HIS A 68 11.46 8.24 -2.76
C HIS A 68 12.21 6.97 -3.14
N THR A 69 13.50 7.08 -3.44
CA THR A 69 14.36 5.92 -3.76
C THR A 69 14.85 5.18 -2.51
N CYS A 70 14.83 5.84 -1.36
CA CYS A 70 15.18 5.31 -0.05
C CYS A 70 14.17 5.76 1.02
N GLY A 71 14.32 5.25 2.24
CA GLY A 71 13.37 5.48 3.33
C GLY A 71 12.33 4.37 3.47
N LEU A 72 11.44 4.55 4.44
CA LEU A 72 10.43 3.58 4.85
C LEU A 72 9.07 4.26 4.95
N ILE A 73 7.99 3.51 4.69
CA ILE A 73 6.62 4.02 4.75
C ILE A 73 6.28 4.43 6.20
N GLU A 74 6.71 3.64 7.18
CA GLU A 74 6.52 3.88 8.62
C GLU A 74 7.25 5.12 9.17
N ASP A 75 8.23 5.64 8.43
CA ASP A 75 9.03 6.81 8.83
C ASP A 75 8.58 8.08 8.09
N GLN A 76 7.43 8.04 7.38
CA GLN A 76 6.92 9.20 6.67
C GLN A 76 6.63 10.37 7.64
N SER A 77 7.11 11.55 7.25
CA SER A 77 7.11 12.76 8.09
C SER A 77 5.80 13.55 8.04
N VAL A 78 5.05 13.41 6.94
CA VAL A 78 3.74 14.05 6.73
C VAL A 78 2.64 13.04 7.04
N GLU A 79 1.56 13.48 7.69
CA GLU A 79 0.43 12.58 7.98
C GLU A 79 -0.14 11.99 6.68
N ALA A 80 -0.16 10.66 6.61
CA ALA A 80 -0.59 9.90 5.45
C ALA A 80 -1.20 8.57 5.88
N LEU A 81 -2.00 7.98 5.00
CA LEU A 81 -2.31 6.55 5.07
C LEU A 81 -1.05 5.75 4.74
N GLU A 82 -0.57 4.99 5.71
CA GLU A 82 0.59 4.11 5.57
C GLU A 82 0.11 2.75 5.04
N VAL A 83 0.46 2.44 3.79
CA VAL A 83 -0.05 1.22 3.14
C VAL A 83 0.64 -0.02 3.67
N ASP A 84 -0.16 -0.95 4.18
CA ASP A 84 0.24 -2.33 4.47
C ASP A 84 -0.01 -3.20 3.23
N PHE A 85 1.06 -3.82 2.72
CA PHE A 85 1.03 -4.68 1.53
C PHE A 85 0.52 -6.07 1.90
N ALA A 86 -0.76 -6.09 2.28
CA ALA A 86 -1.35 -7.14 3.07
C ALA A 86 -1.55 -8.46 2.32
N ASN A 87 -1.69 -9.53 3.10
CA ASN A 87 -2.43 -10.70 2.70
C ASN A 87 -3.93 -10.47 2.87
N LYS A 88 -4.78 -11.20 2.12
CA LYS A 88 -6.23 -11.13 2.33
C LYS A 88 -6.62 -11.50 3.77
N TYR A 89 -5.84 -12.36 4.43
CA TYR A 89 -5.90 -12.55 5.88
C TYR A 89 -4.94 -11.55 6.52
N LEU A 90 -5.48 -10.53 7.18
CA LEU A 90 -4.70 -9.47 7.83
C LEU A 90 -3.52 -10.04 8.65
N GLY A 91 -2.34 -9.45 8.47
CA GLY A 91 -1.11 -9.85 9.17
C GLY A 91 -0.41 -11.06 8.54
N GLY A 92 -1.01 -11.73 7.56
CA GLY A 92 -0.38 -12.78 6.76
C GLY A 92 0.40 -13.82 7.59
N GLY A 93 1.72 -13.82 7.45
CA GLY A 93 2.63 -14.71 8.17
C GLY A 93 3.16 -14.20 9.51
N ALA A 94 2.58 -13.14 10.10
CA ALA A 94 3.08 -12.41 11.27
C ALA A 94 3.19 -13.27 12.53
N LEU A 95 2.34 -14.29 12.68
CA LEU A 95 2.45 -15.31 13.75
C LEU A 95 3.06 -16.64 13.27
N ARG A 96 3.59 -16.67 12.04
CA ARG A 96 4.21 -17.85 11.41
C ARG A 96 5.67 -17.58 11.01
N LYS A 97 6.02 -17.68 9.73
CA LYS A 97 7.39 -17.54 9.20
C LYS A 97 7.59 -16.30 8.30
N GLY A 98 6.53 -15.53 8.08
CA GLY A 98 6.55 -14.31 7.27
C GLY A 98 7.43 -13.24 7.93
N CYS A 99 8.05 -12.41 7.11
CA CYS A 99 9.02 -11.40 7.56
C CYS A 99 9.28 -10.36 6.45
N VAL A 100 8.28 -10.09 5.62
CA VAL A 100 8.33 -9.02 4.62
C VAL A 100 7.55 -7.81 5.16
N GLN A 101 7.17 -6.85 4.31
CA GLN A 101 6.62 -5.57 4.74
C GLN A 101 5.45 -5.69 5.75
N GLU A 102 4.39 -6.45 5.44
CA GLU A 102 3.25 -6.67 6.36
C GLU A 102 3.69 -7.26 7.70
N GLU A 103 4.45 -8.37 7.68
CA GLU A 103 4.82 -9.00 8.95
C GLU A 103 5.78 -8.15 9.77
N ILE A 104 6.71 -7.42 9.14
CA ILE A 104 7.59 -6.48 9.84
C ILE A 104 6.75 -5.41 10.53
N ARG A 105 5.76 -4.85 9.84
CA ARG A 105 4.86 -3.84 10.41
C ARG A 105 4.14 -4.36 11.66
N PHE A 106 3.66 -5.61 11.61
CA PHE A 106 3.00 -6.26 12.75
C PHE A 106 3.96 -6.58 13.90
N MET A 107 5.27 -6.69 13.67
CA MET A 107 6.24 -6.87 14.76
C MET A 107 6.60 -5.53 15.43
N ILE A 108 6.70 -4.45 14.67
CA ILE A 108 7.06 -3.14 15.23
C ILE A 108 5.84 -2.40 15.82
N ASN A 109 4.63 -2.72 15.36
CA ASN A 109 3.34 -2.26 15.91
C ASN A 109 2.47 -3.47 16.36
N PRO A 110 2.78 -4.16 17.48
CA PRO A 110 2.13 -5.42 17.83
C PRO A 110 0.62 -5.35 18.13
N GLU A 111 0.09 -4.16 18.38
CA GLU A 111 -1.35 -3.94 18.54
C GLU A 111 -2.15 -4.36 17.29
N LEU A 112 -1.53 -4.32 16.10
CA LEU A 112 -2.13 -4.81 14.85
C LEU A 112 -2.50 -6.30 14.91
N ILE A 113 -1.78 -7.09 15.70
CA ILE A 113 -2.03 -8.53 15.87
C ILE A 113 -3.42 -8.77 16.47
N ALA A 114 -3.96 -7.84 17.27
CA ALA A 114 -5.31 -7.96 17.81
C ALA A 114 -6.36 -8.04 16.69
N GLY A 115 -6.17 -7.31 15.58
CA GLY A 115 -7.06 -7.35 14.42
C GLY A 115 -7.15 -8.74 13.78
N MET A 116 -6.06 -9.55 13.86
CA MET A 116 -6.05 -10.92 13.33
C MET A 116 -7.04 -11.85 14.04
N LEU A 117 -7.50 -11.51 15.25
CA LEU A 117 -8.42 -12.33 16.04
C LEU A 117 -9.86 -12.25 15.51
N PHE A 118 -10.30 -11.06 15.08
CA PHE A 118 -11.72 -10.79 14.82
C PHE A 118 -12.02 -10.29 13.41
N LEU A 119 -11.00 -9.99 12.58
CA LEU A 119 -11.20 -9.57 11.19
C LEU A 119 -11.06 -10.77 10.25
N PRO A 120 -12.15 -11.27 9.64
CA PRO A 120 -12.08 -12.33 8.64
C PRO A 120 -11.39 -11.84 7.36
N ALA A 121 -11.04 -12.77 6.48
CA ALA A 121 -10.38 -12.46 5.20
C ALA A 121 -11.11 -11.34 4.44
N MET A 122 -10.34 -10.40 3.88
CA MET A 122 -10.87 -9.34 3.03
C MET A 122 -11.38 -9.93 1.71
N GLU A 123 -12.58 -9.52 1.32
CA GLU A 123 -13.13 -9.73 -0.01
C GLU A 123 -12.55 -8.75 -1.03
N VAL A 124 -12.81 -8.97 -2.32
CA VAL A 124 -12.27 -8.13 -3.40
C VAL A 124 -12.63 -6.65 -3.30
N SER A 125 -13.73 -6.33 -2.64
CA SER A 125 -14.26 -4.97 -2.43
C SER A 125 -13.90 -4.37 -1.06
N GLU A 126 -13.07 -5.04 -0.25
CA GLU A 126 -12.85 -4.64 1.14
C GLU A 126 -11.41 -4.19 1.39
N ALA A 127 -11.23 -3.35 2.40
CA ALA A 127 -9.93 -2.99 2.96
C ALA A 127 -10.06 -2.92 4.48
N ILE A 128 -8.94 -2.90 5.20
CA ILE A 128 -8.94 -2.69 6.65
C ILE A 128 -8.12 -1.44 6.94
N GLU A 129 -8.68 -0.48 7.68
CA GLU A 129 -7.94 0.64 8.23
C GLU A 129 -7.77 0.44 9.74
N VAL A 130 -6.55 0.66 10.22
CA VAL A 130 -6.22 0.67 11.65
C VAL A 130 -5.65 2.02 12.03
N VAL A 131 -6.30 2.71 12.96
CA VAL A 131 -5.89 4.03 13.44
C VAL A 131 -5.50 3.94 14.91
N GLY A 132 -4.33 4.45 15.26
CA GLY A 132 -3.91 4.56 16.66
C GLY A 132 -2.83 3.59 17.11
N ALA A 133 -2.42 2.64 16.25
CA ALA A 133 -1.40 1.67 16.61
C ALA A 133 -0.06 2.35 16.92
N GLU A 134 0.49 2.09 18.09
CA GLU A 134 1.79 2.60 18.53
C GLU A 134 2.94 1.73 17.99
N ARG A 135 4.04 2.36 17.59
CA ARG A 135 5.28 1.65 17.26
C ARG A 135 6.11 1.47 18.53
N PHE A 136 6.54 0.24 18.79
CA PHE A 136 7.30 -0.11 19.99
C PHE A 136 8.75 -0.46 19.70
N SER A 137 9.11 -0.79 18.46
CA SER A 137 10.45 -1.31 18.15
C SER A 137 11.09 -0.61 16.95
N HIS A 138 12.38 -0.29 17.09
CA HIS A 138 13.24 -0.08 15.94
C HIS A 138 13.63 -1.42 15.33
N TYR A 139 13.92 -1.39 14.04
CA TYR A 139 14.46 -2.55 13.34
C TYR A 139 15.46 -2.14 12.27
N THR A 140 16.22 -3.13 11.79
CA THR A 140 17.06 -3.02 10.60
C THR A 140 16.88 -4.25 9.71
N GLY A 141 17.26 -4.15 8.44
CA GLY A 141 17.17 -5.24 7.49
C GLY A 141 15.73 -5.60 7.08
N TYR A 142 15.60 -6.64 6.25
CA TYR A 142 14.35 -7.05 5.64
C TYR A 142 14.38 -8.55 5.35
N SER A 143 13.25 -9.26 5.47
CA SER A 143 13.19 -10.71 5.24
C SER A 143 14.21 -11.48 6.12
N SER A 144 15.18 -12.18 5.52
CA SER A 144 16.18 -12.95 6.25
C SER A 144 17.15 -12.09 7.08
N SER A 145 17.35 -10.82 6.70
CA SER A 145 18.24 -9.90 7.39
C SER A 145 17.55 -9.08 8.49
N PHE A 146 16.24 -9.24 8.70
CA PHE A 146 15.50 -8.51 9.73
C PHE A 146 16.11 -8.69 11.14
N ARG A 147 16.34 -7.57 11.83
CA ARG A 147 16.83 -7.51 13.21
C ARG A 147 16.01 -6.49 14.01
N PHE A 148 15.60 -6.88 15.21
CA PHE A 148 15.21 -5.94 16.25
C PHE A 148 16.42 -5.08 16.62
N SER A 149 16.24 -3.77 16.75
CA SER A 149 17.33 -2.84 17.03
C SER A 149 17.04 -1.85 18.16
N GLY A 150 16.10 -2.19 19.06
CA GLY A 150 15.86 -1.46 20.30
C GLY A 150 14.45 -0.89 20.44
N ASP A 151 14.21 -0.21 21.56
CA ASP A 151 12.96 0.48 21.87
C ASP A 151 12.72 1.65 20.91
N TYR A 152 11.48 1.80 20.46
CA TYR A 152 11.02 2.98 19.73
C TYR A 152 10.07 3.78 20.63
N VAL A 153 10.45 5.02 20.94
CA VAL A 153 9.57 5.96 21.65
C VAL A 153 8.73 6.70 20.62
N ASP A 154 7.47 6.29 20.49
CA ASP A 154 6.55 6.89 19.53
C ASP A 154 6.12 8.30 19.97
N THR A 155 6.53 9.28 19.18
CA THR A 155 6.27 10.70 19.40
C THR A 155 5.14 11.24 18.52
N LYS A 156 4.49 10.40 17.70
CA LYS A 156 3.34 10.84 16.91
C LYS A 156 2.25 11.38 17.81
N GLU A 157 1.66 12.51 17.40
CA GLU A 157 0.56 13.13 18.14
C GLU A 157 -0.66 12.21 18.23
N ARG A 158 -1.65 12.63 19.03
CA ARG A 158 -2.94 11.95 19.13
C ARG A 158 -4.03 12.79 18.48
N ASP A 159 -5.03 12.12 17.92
CA ASP A 159 -6.24 12.77 17.43
C ASP A 159 -7.23 13.08 18.57
N VAL A 160 -8.37 13.67 18.22
CA VAL A 160 -9.44 14.04 19.17
C VAL A 160 -10.06 12.83 19.89
N PHE A 161 -9.89 11.61 19.36
CA PHE A 161 -10.34 10.37 19.98
C PHE A 161 -9.25 9.72 20.85
N GLY A 162 -8.09 10.38 21.02
CA GLY A 162 -6.97 9.86 21.80
C GLY A 162 -6.17 8.76 21.10
N ARG A 163 -6.39 8.53 19.81
CA ARG A 163 -5.65 7.55 18.99
C ARG A 163 -4.37 8.20 18.49
N ARG A 164 -3.24 7.48 18.45
CA ARG A 164 -2.04 7.98 17.74
C ARG A 164 -2.39 8.30 16.29
N LYS A 165 -1.82 9.38 15.73
CA LYS A 165 -1.94 9.74 14.30
C LYS A 165 -1.10 8.81 13.40
N THR A 166 -1.27 7.51 13.60
CA THR A 166 -0.75 6.42 12.80
C THR A 166 -1.95 5.77 12.14
N ARG A 167 -2.09 5.95 10.81
CA ARG A 167 -3.20 5.42 10.02
C ARG A 167 -2.64 4.39 9.06
N ILE A 168 -2.92 3.12 9.32
CA ILE A 168 -2.42 2.00 8.51
C ILE A 168 -3.58 1.46 7.69
N VAL A 169 -3.38 1.32 6.37
CA VAL A 169 -4.40 0.74 5.49
C VAL A 169 -3.89 -0.56 4.85
N ALA A 170 -4.54 -1.66 5.20
CA ALA A 170 -4.26 -2.98 4.65
C ALA A 170 -5.10 -3.22 3.39
N ILE A 171 -4.40 -3.44 2.28
CA ILE A 171 -4.98 -3.84 0.99
C ILE A 171 -4.21 -5.02 0.41
N ASP A 172 -4.91 -6.09 0.00
CA ASP A 172 -4.28 -7.29 -0.53
C ASP A 172 -4.18 -7.27 -2.06
N ALA A 173 -2.99 -7.50 -2.62
CA ALA A 173 -2.77 -7.59 -4.07
C ALA A 173 -3.03 -9.01 -4.62
N LEU A 174 -3.22 -9.15 -5.94
CA LEU A 174 -3.27 -10.46 -6.58
C LEU A 174 -1.93 -11.16 -6.46
N ARG A 175 -1.96 -12.46 -6.09
CA ARG A 175 -0.75 -13.26 -5.88
C ARG A 175 -0.34 -14.01 -7.14
N HIS A 176 0.88 -13.77 -7.59
CA HIS A 176 1.53 -14.37 -8.77
C HIS A 176 0.67 -14.31 -10.04
N PRO A 177 0.15 -13.12 -10.42
CA PRO A 177 -0.78 -13.03 -11.56
C PRO A 177 -0.09 -13.31 -12.91
N GLY A 178 1.24 -13.20 -13.00
CA GLY A 178 1.97 -13.45 -14.24
C GLY A 178 1.47 -12.56 -15.38
N ILE A 179 1.21 -13.12 -16.56
CA ILE A 179 0.66 -12.35 -17.68
C ILE A 179 -0.82 -11.93 -17.46
N SER A 180 -1.54 -12.58 -16.54
CA SER A 180 -2.97 -12.27 -16.33
C SER A 180 -3.21 -10.91 -15.70
N GLN A 181 -2.19 -10.30 -15.06
CA GLN A 181 -2.32 -8.97 -14.45
C GLN A 181 -2.69 -7.87 -15.46
N TYR A 182 -2.35 -8.07 -16.73
CA TYR A 182 -2.67 -7.15 -17.82
C TYR A 182 -4.11 -7.35 -18.36
N LYS A 183 -4.88 -8.30 -17.84
CA LYS A 183 -6.28 -8.45 -18.25
C LYS A 183 -7.15 -7.35 -17.63
N PRO A 184 -8.18 -6.86 -18.33
CA PRO A 184 -9.06 -5.80 -17.83
C PRO A 184 -9.63 -6.09 -16.43
N GLU A 185 -10.06 -7.32 -16.17
CA GLU A 185 -10.60 -7.73 -14.87
C GLU A 185 -9.56 -7.64 -13.73
N CYS A 186 -8.29 -7.89 -14.02
CA CYS A 186 -7.21 -7.79 -13.04
C CYS A 186 -6.82 -6.33 -12.77
N LEU A 187 -6.75 -5.50 -13.81
CA LEU A 187 -6.52 -4.05 -13.65
C LEU A 187 -7.64 -3.43 -12.80
N LEU A 188 -8.89 -3.78 -13.10
CA LEU A 188 -10.06 -3.28 -12.38
C LEU A 188 -10.06 -3.71 -10.92
N ARG A 189 -9.77 -4.99 -10.65
CA ARG A 189 -9.67 -5.52 -9.30
C ARG A 189 -8.64 -4.75 -8.47
N GLU A 190 -7.46 -4.53 -9.02
CA GLU A 190 -6.35 -3.88 -8.29
C GLU A 190 -6.62 -2.39 -8.07
N ALA A 191 -7.17 -1.68 -9.07
CA ALA A 191 -7.58 -0.28 -8.93
C ALA A 191 -8.68 -0.12 -7.87
N ASN A 192 -9.70 -0.99 -7.90
CA ASN A 192 -10.81 -0.93 -6.95
C ASN A 192 -10.38 -1.27 -5.52
N LYS A 193 -9.49 -2.25 -5.36
CA LYS A 193 -8.91 -2.60 -4.06
C LYS A 193 -8.13 -1.42 -3.47
N ALA A 194 -7.28 -0.79 -4.26
CA ALA A 194 -6.54 0.41 -3.84
C ALA A 194 -7.50 1.56 -3.50
N LEU A 195 -8.50 1.82 -4.35
CA LEU A 195 -9.51 2.84 -4.11
C LEU A 195 -10.26 2.59 -2.80
N CYS A 196 -10.67 1.35 -2.51
CA CYS A 196 -11.34 1.00 -1.25
C CYS A 196 -10.51 1.38 -0.03
N GLY A 197 -9.21 1.10 -0.04
CA GLY A 197 -8.31 1.51 1.04
C GLY A 197 -8.22 3.03 1.18
N PHE A 198 -8.12 3.74 0.05
CA PHE A 198 -7.82 5.18 0.04
C PHE A 198 -9.06 6.07 0.22
N LEU A 199 -10.27 5.58 0.01
CA LEU A 199 -11.49 6.37 0.23
C LEU A 199 -11.63 6.79 1.70
N HIS A 200 -12.08 8.02 1.91
CA HIS A 200 -12.62 8.48 3.19
C HIS A 200 -14.05 7.97 3.35
N VAL A 201 -14.36 7.37 4.49
CA VAL A 201 -15.70 6.81 4.75
C VAL A 201 -16.67 7.86 5.32
N CYS A 202 -16.20 9.03 5.78
CA CYS A 202 -17.07 10.04 6.39
C CYS A 202 -17.42 11.21 5.45
N LYS A 203 -18.64 11.21 4.91
CA LYS A 203 -19.26 12.38 4.22
C LYS A 203 -20.22 13.19 5.10
N ASN A 204 -20.45 12.82 6.36
CA ASN A 204 -21.39 13.52 7.24
C ASN A 204 -20.66 14.36 8.32
N GLN A 205 -20.46 15.64 8.00
CA GLN A 205 -20.54 16.80 8.91
C GLN A 205 -19.84 16.74 10.29
N CYS A 206 -18.67 16.13 10.39
CA CYS A 206 -17.73 16.45 11.48
C CYS A 206 -16.53 17.11 10.82
N MET A 207 -16.36 18.41 11.06
CA MET A 207 -15.16 19.14 10.66
C MET A 207 -13.98 18.56 11.43
N ASP A 208 -13.25 17.64 10.81
CA ASP A 208 -11.89 17.32 11.23
C ASP A 208 -10.99 17.28 10.00
N HIS A 209 -9.79 17.81 10.21
CA HIS A 209 -8.71 18.12 9.27
C HIS A 209 -8.15 16.89 8.50
N GLU A 210 -8.98 16.05 7.89
CA GLU A 210 -8.52 14.92 7.06
C GLU A 210 -8.26 15.28 5.59
N ASP A 211 -8.60 16.50 5.16
CA ASP A 211 -8.31 17.02 3.81
C ASP A 211 -6.81 17.06 3.50
N GLY A 212 -5.96 17.03 4.54
CA GLY A 212 -4.49 17.03 4.43
C GLY A 212 -3.83 15.65 4.44
N VAL A 213 -4.56 14.55 4.66
CA VAL A 213 -3.96 13.21 4.83
C VAL A 213 -3.72 12.53 3.48
N GLY A 214 -2.46 12.47 3.05
CA GLY A 214 -2.04 11.81 1.81
C GLY A 214 -1.95 10.28 1.91
N VAL A 215 -1.22 9.66 0.99
CA VAL A 215 -0.97 8.20 0.99
C VAL A 215 0.53 7.93 0.85
N ALA A 216 1.10 7.20 1.80
CA ALA A 216 2.47 6.71 1.78
C ALA A 216 2.47 5.22 1.40
N THR A 217 2.99 4.90 0.22
CA THR A 217 2.93 3.55 -0.37
C THR A 217 4.22 3.19 -1.09
N GLY A 218 4.23 2.08 -1.83
CA GLY A 218 5.35 1.67 -2.67
C GLY A 218 4.98 0.48 -3.55
N ASN A 219 5.88 -0.50 -3.59
CA ASN A 219 5.84 -1.67 -4.47
C ASN A 219 4.78 -2.73 -4.08
N TRP A 220 3.54 -2.30 -3.81
CA TRP A 220 2.41 -3.12 -3.40
C TRP A 220 2.20 -4.30 -4.36
N GLY A 221 2.29 -5.53 -3.83
CA GLY A 221 2.12 -6.76 -4.61
C GLY A 221 3.25 -7.11 -5.58
N CYS A 222 4.36 -6.37 -5.61
CA CYS A 222 5.40 -6.55 -6.64
C CYS A 222 6.57 -7.44 -6.19
N GLY A 223 6.78 -7.59 -4.87
CA GLY A 223 7.80 -8.48 -4.31
C GLY A 223 7.34 -9.94 -4.30
N ALA A 224 6.98 -10.45 -3.12
CA ALA A 224 6.57 -11.85 -2.95
C ALA A 224 5.37 -12.27 -3.82
N TYR A 225 4.56 -11.33 -4.31
CA TYR A 225 3.40 -11.60 -5.16
C TYR A 225 3.67 -11.43 -6.65
N GLY A 226 4.83 -10.91 -7.08
CA GLY A 226 5.26 -10.90 -8.47
C GLY A 226 4.41 -10.06 -9.44
N GLY A 227 3.75 -9.02 -8.94
CA GLY A 227 3.13 -7.98 -9.77
C GLY A 227 4.17 -7.10 -10.48
N ASP A 228 3.75 -6.48 -11.58
CA ASP A 228 4.51 -5.50 -12.34
C ASP A 228 4.51 -4.15 -11.60
N PRO A 229 5.67 -3.66 -11.12
CA PRO A 229 5.74 -2.44 -10.33
C PRO A 229 5.37 -1.18 -11.11
N GLU A 230 5.64 -1.14 -12.42
CA GLU A 230 5.30 0.03 -13.25
C GLU A 230 3.77 0.16 -13.36
N VAL A 231 3.09 -0.94 -13.65
CA VAL A 231 1.61 -0.98 -13.70
C VAL A 231 1.01 -0.67 -12.33
N LYS A 232 1.53 -1.30 -11.27
CA LYS A 232 1.03 -1.10 -9.89
C LYS A 232 1.23 0.32 -9.38
N SER A 233 2.29 1.00 -9.76
CA SER A 233 2.51 2.40 -9.38
C SER A 233 1.43 3.33 -9.96
N LEU A 234 1.10 3.17 -11.25
CA LEU A 234 0.07 3.97 -11.93
C LEU A 234 -1.35 3.62 -11.46
N LEU A 235 -1.64 2.33 -11.20
CA LEU A 235 -2.92 1.92 -10.62
C LEU A 235 -3.16 2.52 -9.23
N GLN A 236 -2.12 2.58 -8.40
CA GLN A 236 -2.20 3.26 -7.11
C GLN A 236 -2.37 4.76 -7.29
N TRP A 237 -1.61 5.40 -8.19
CA TRP A 237 -1.70 6.84 -8.43
C TRP A 237 -3.11 7.28 -8.83
N ILE A 238 -3.75 6.57 -9.76
CA ILE A 238 -5.13 6.88 -10.15
C ILE A 238 -6.11 6.66 -8.99
N ALA A 239 -5.90 5.64 -8.16
CA ALA A 239 -6.77 5.35 -7.03
C ALA A 239 -6.65 6.40 -5.92
N VAL A 240 -5.43 6.84 -5.58
CA VAL A 240 -5.17 7.92 -4.62
C VAL A 240 -5.82 9.21 -5.10
N SER A 241 -5.64 9.56 -6.37
CA SER A 241 -6.22 10.75 -6.99
C SER A 241 -7.75 10.69 -7.01
N GLN A 242 -8.32 9.54 -7.40
CA GLN A 242 -9.76 9.30 -7.43
C GLN A 242 -10.40 9.39 -6.04
N ALA A 243 -9.67 8.95 -5.01
CA ALA A 243 -10.05 9.08 -3.60
C ALA A 243 -9.92 10.52 -3.06
N ARG A 244 -9.49 11.49 -3.88
CA ARG A 244 -9.28 12.90 -3.52
C ARG A 244 -8.25 13.10 -2.41
N ARG A 245 -7.28 12.20 -2.31
CA ARG A 245 -6.14 12.38 -1.41
C ARG A 245 -5.21 13.47 -1.97
N PRO A 246 -4.62 14.33 -1.12
CA PRO A 246 -3.87 15.49 -1.56
C PRO A 246 -2.54 15.15 -2.24
N PHE A 247 -1.91 14.02 -1.91
CA PHE A 247 -0.64 13.58 -2.49
C PHE A 247 -0.43 12.06 -2.35
N MET A 248 0.50 11.52 -3.13
CA MET A 248 1.04 10.17 -2.99
C MET A 248 2.56 10.21 -2.78
N SER A 249 3.05 9.73 -1.65
CA SER A 249 4.48 9.49 -1.43
C SER A 249 4.78 8.02 -1.76
N TYR A 250 5.57 7.79 -2.81
CA TYR A 250 5.85 6.46 -3.37
C TYR A 250 7.30 6.06 -3.09
N TYR A 251 7.49 5.08 -2.21
CA TYR A 251 8.80 4.52 -1.88
C TYR A 251 9.12 3.36 -2.84
N THR A 252 10.12 3.55 -3.69
CA THR A 252 10.53 2.54 -4.69
C THR A 252 11.46 1.49 -4.10
N PHE A 253 12.06 1.75 -2.93
CA PHE A 253 13.05 0.88 -2.29
C PHE A 253 14.22 0.49 -3.22
N GLY A 254 14.58 1.39 -4.15
CA GLY A 254 15.65 1.15 -5.13
C GLY A 254 15.31 0.12 -6.22
N PHE A 255 14.03 -0.21 -6.45
CA PHE A 255 13.65 -1.10 -7.54
C PHE A 255 14.01 -0.52 -8.91
N GLU A 256 14.91 -1.20 -9.62
CA GLU A 256 15.44 -0.77 -10.92
C GLU A 256 14.33 -0.56 -11.97
N ALA A 257 13.29 -1.39 -11.97
CA ALA A 257 12.14 -1.22 -12.87
C ALA A 257 11.44 0.14 -12.71
N LEU A 258 11.61 0.82 -11.57
CA LEU A 258 10.99 2.11 -11.29
C LEU A 258 11.91 3.31 -11.48
N HIS A 259 13.09 3.15 -12.09
CA HIS A 259 14.06 4.24 -12.29
C HIS A 259 13.47 5.44 -13.07
N ASN A 260 12.53 5.19 -13.98
CA ASN A 260 11.85 6.21 -14.79
C ASN A 260 10.55 6.75 -14.17
N LEU A 261 10.19 6.38 -12.93
CA LEU A 261 8.91 6.79 -12.34
C LEU A 261 8.76 8.33 -12.28
N ASN A 262 9.81 9.05 -11.87
CA ASN A 262 9.80 10.53 -11.86
C ASN A 262 9.51 11.11 -13.24
N GLN A 263 10.26 10.66 -14.26
CA GLN A 263 10.09 11.13 -15.64
C GLN A 263 8.67 10.85 -16.16
N VAL A 264 8.11 9.68 -15.85
CA VAL A 264 6.73 9.34 -16.24
C VAL A 264 5.72 10.22 -15.51
N THR A 265 5.89 10.49 -14.21
CA THR A 265 4.99 11.39 -13.48
C THR A 265 5.02 12.81 -14.04
N GLU A 266 6.21 13.35 -14.36
CA GLU A 266 6.37 14.67 -15.00
C GLU A 266 5.72 14.71 -16.39
N LEU A 267 5.94 13.67 -17.20
CA LEU A 267 5.32 13.54 -18.52
C LEU A 267 3.79 13.57 -18.43
N VAL A 268 3.22 12.73 -17.57
CA VAL A 268 1.77 12.64 -17.38
C VAL A 268 1.18 13.97 -16.90
N ILE A 269 1.84 14.65 -15.96
CA ILE A 269 1.43 15.98 -15.48
C ILE A 269 1.52 17.02 -16.61
N SER A 270 2.62 17.05 -17.37
CA SER A 270 2.84 18.01 -18.46
C SER A 270 1.81 17.90 -19.58
N LYS A 271 1.28 16.69 -19.83
CA LYS A 271 0.22 16.44 -20.80
C LYS A 271 -1.18 16.82 -20.27
N GLY A 272 -1.30 17.23 -19.01
CA GLY A 272 -2.58 17.57 -18.38
C GLY A 272 -3.53 16.36 -18.26
N TRP A 273 -2.98 15.15 -18.18
CA TRP A 273 -3.77 13.93 -18.09
C TRP A 273 -4.53 13.84 -16.78
N ARG A 274 -5.74 13.28 -16.87
CA ARG A 274 -6.62 12.99 -15.73
C ARG A 274 -6.58 11.50 -15.42
N VAL A 275 -7.27 11.10 -14.35
CA VAL A 275 -7.41 9.69 -13.96
C VAL A 275 -7.86 8.81 -15.14
N GLY A 276 -8.87 9.25 -15.91
CA GLY A 276 -9.35 8.48 -17.05
C GLY A 276 -8.35 8.36 -18.21
N ASP A 277 -7.50 9.36 -18.43
CA ASP A 277 -6.43 9.30 -19.44
C ASP A 277 -5.39 8.23 -19.08
N VAL A 278 -4.92 8.24 -17.83
CA VAL A 278 -3.96 7.25 -17.33
C VAL A 278 -4.54 5.85 -17.35
N TRP A 279 -5.81 5.68 -16.94
CA TRP A 279 -6.50 4.39 -17.03
C TRP A 279 -6.55 3.86 -18.47
N ARG A 280 -6.95 4.70 -19.45
CA ARG A 280 -6.98 4.29 -20.85
C ARG A 280 -5.60 3.87 -21.36
N LYS A 281 -4.53 4.56 -20.94
CA LYS A 281 -3.15 4.19 -21.28
C LYS A 281 -2.71 2.88 -20.64
N LEU A 282 -3.09 2.63 -19.38
CA LEU A 282 -2.88 1.34 -18.73
C LEU A 282 -3.57 0.20 -19.49
N VAL A 283 -4.82 0.39 -19.91
CA VAL A 283 -5.58 -0.60 -20.70
C VAL A 283 -4.96 -0.79 -22.08
N GLU A 284 -4.57 0.29 -22.77
CA GLU A 284 -3.91 0.26 -24.08
C GLU A 284 -2.61 -0.56 -24.02
N TYR A 285 -1.72 -0.21 -23.10
CA TYR A 285 -0.46 -0.94 -22.88
C TYR A 285 -0.72 -2.41 -22.54
N SER A 286 -1.65 -2.66 -21.62
CA SER A 286 -1.95 -4.02 -21.16
C SER A 286 -2.51 -4.91 -22.27
N ASN A 287 -3.35 -4.36 -23.15
CA ASN A 287 -3.82 -5.05 -24.35
C ASN A 287 -2.68 -5.37 -25.33
N GLN A 288 -1.73 -4.44 -25.53
CA GLN A 288 -0.53 -4.71 -26.33
C GLN A 288 0.31 -5.83 -25.71
N ARG A 289 0.52 -5.81 -24.39
CA ARG A 289 1.26 -6.86 -23.65
C ARG A 289 0.63 -8.24 -23.80
N LEU A 290 -0.70 -8.34 -23.69
CA LEU A 290 -1.44 -9.60 -23.88
C LEU A 290 -1.37 -10.12 -25.33
N ARG A 291 -1.31 -9.23 -26.32
CA ARG A 291 -1.13 -9.61 -27.74
C ARG A 291 0.30 -10.09 -27.98
N SER A 292 1.29 -9.33 -27.54
CA SER A 292 2.70 -9.65 -27.71
C SER A 292 3.15 -10.86 -26.90
N SER A 293 2.48 -11.22 -25.80
CA SER A 293 2.77 -12.47 -25.09
C SER A 293 2.52 -13.72 -25.92
N LYS A 294 1.68 -13.64 -26.96
CA LYS A 294 1.43 -14.74 -27.91
C LYS A 294 2.53 -14.85 -28.97
N LYS A 295 3.37 -13.83 -29.15
CA LYS A 295 4.46 -13.77 -30.13
C LYS A 295 5.81 -13.90 -29.41
N ARG A 296 6.54 -15.00 -29.66
CA ARG A 296 7.78 -15.37 -28.93
C ARG A 296 9.01 -14.47 -29.19
N ARG A 297 8.97 -13.50 -30.10
CA ARG A 297 10.20 -12.90 -30.68
C ARG A 297 10.37 -11.37 -30.53
N GLU A 298 9.44 -10.65 -29.92
CA GLU A 298 9.58 -9.19 -29.79
C GLU A 298 10.08 -8.78 -28.40
N PRO A 299 11.10 -7.89 -28.32
CA PRO A 299 11.48 -7.27 -27.05
C PRO A 299 10.29 -6.48 -26.50
N LYS A 300 10.07 -6.67 -25.21
CA LYS A 300 8.84 -6.29 -24.52
C LYS A 300 9.12 -5.10 -23.62
N ALA A 301 9.00 -3.89 -24.16
CA ALA A 301 9.20 -2.65 -23.40
C ALA A 301 8.34 -2.62 -22.11
N GLY A 302 8.90 -2.03 -21.05
CA GLY A 302 8.16 -1.65 -19.85
C GLY A 302 7.07 -0.63 -20.19
N LEU A 303 6.09 -0.48 -19.30
CA LEU A 303 5.05 0.53 -19.41
C LEU A 303 5.66 1.94 -19.43
N PHE A 304 6.69 2.20 -18.64
CA PHE A 304 7.32 3.51 -18.57
C PHE A 304 8.02 3.88 -19.88
N ASP A 305 8.86 2.99 -20.40
CA ASP A 305 9.51 3.19 -21.71
C ASP A 305 8.49 3.31 -22.84
N TRP A 306 7.42 2.52 -22.78
CA TRP A 306 6.32 2.60 -23.74
C TRP A 306 5.59 3.96 -23.66
N LEU A 307 5.31 4.47 -22.46
CA LEU A 307 4.70 5.79 -22.27
C LEU A 307 5.61 6.91 -22.77
N ILE A 308 6.89 6.87 -22.44
CA ILE A 308 7.87 7.88 -22.87
C ILE A 308 7.98 7.87 -24.39
N SER A 309 8.20 6.71 -25.02
CA SER A 309 8.38 6.60 -26.47
C SER A 309 7.13 6.97 -27.28
N THR A 310 5.94 6.60 -26.82
CA THR A 310 4.69 6.87 -27.55
C THR A 310 4.18 8.30 -27.39
N ASN A 311 4.72 9.06 -26.43
CA ASN A 311 4.27 10.43 -26.14
C ASN A 311 5.39 11.48 -26.23
N ALA A 312 6.54 11.12 -26.80
CA ALA A 312 7.70 12.01 -27.03
C ALA A 312 7.49 13.06 -28.15
N ALA A 313 6.25 13.43 -28.46
CA ALA A 313 5.89 14.46 -29.45
C ALA A 313 5.11 15.60 -28.79
#